data_AF-A0A5A9FSZ8-F1
#
_entry.id   AF-A0A5A9FSZ8-F1
#
_cell.length_a   1.000
_cell.length_b   1.000
_cell.length_c   1.000
_cell.angle_alpha   90.00
_cell.angle_beta   90.00
_cell.angle_gamma   90.00
#
_symmetry.space_group_name_H-M   'P 1'
#
loop_
_entity.id
_entity.type
_entity.pdbx_description
1 polymer ?
#
loop_
_entity_poly.entity_id
_entity_poly.type
_entity_poly.pdbx_seq_one_letter_code
_entity_poly.pdbx_strand_id
1 'polypeptide(L)'
;QLYYGLERLMNRVAAELGLDPLDVIRRNLVAADAMPYRTASGGTLDSGDYRATLEQAVREGALDALKARRDTLRTEGRLYGIGYAAVVEPSISNMGYITTVLTAGERRKAGPKNGAQATASVAVDPTGGVSVTVASAPQGQGHRTVLAQVVADVFGLRFEDIRVNTDLDTGKDAWSIASGNYSSRFAGAVAGAAQVAATRLRGRMAALVAGQLNCRADDVRFAGGKVFSDANPDNSLSFSRVAAAGHWAPGTLPDGQEAALRETAFWTPEPLKAPTDADHINSSACYGFIFDFCGVEIDRTTGAVRIDRYVTMHDAGRLLNPLLVEGQILGGFAHAVGTALYEEYAYGDDGRFLSGTFADYLVPTACEVPVPVILHRESPSPVTPLGAKGVGEGNCMSTPACLANAVADALGGPVPSLPLTPAKIAALIHPPEPPRPTAAAGVTAAPAPSASGGRGLTGEGSREVPATPEQVWAILLDPKELAALLPGCEALDLVGANAYRAEVVVGIGPVRGRYTAEVALSNLDPPNALTLTGSGTSALGSGSGTGHVTLERTLTGTRVTYRYGASVGGKVAAVGGRMLDSASRLLIGQFFEKLVARAGGTAAPAEHPSLLTRLLRFLGLKQ
;
A
#
# COMPACT_ATOMS: atom_id res chain seq x y z
N GLN A 1 4.00 12.48 -6.15
CA GLN A 1 3.24 13.75 -6.08
C GLN A 1 3.92 14.87 -6.88
N LEU A 2 5.17 15.25 -6.57
CA LEU A 2 5.89 16.30 -7.32
C LEU A 2 5.95 16.05 -8.83
N TYR A 3 6.39 14.86 -9.26
CA TYR A 3 6.46 14.50 -10.67
C TYR A 3 5.09 14.42 -11.34
N TYR A 4 4.04 13.96 -10.64
CA TYR A 4 2.69 13.99 -11.18
C TYR A 4 2.24 15.40 -11.51
N GLY A 5 2.42 16.35 -10.58
CA GLY A 5 2.10 17.75 -10.81
C GLY A 5 2.92 18.36 -11.94
N LEU A 6 4.24 18.11 -11.96
CA LEU A 6 5.15 18.61 -12.98
C LEU A 6 4.78 18.10 -14.38
N GLU A 7 4.65 16.79 -14.56
CA GLU A 7 4.39 16.19 -15.87
C GLU A 7 2.98 16.50 -16.39
N ARG A 8 1.98 16.61 -15.50
CA ARG A 8 0.65 17.14 -15.87
C ARG A 8 0.72 18.60 -16.30
N LEU A 9 1.53 19.41 -15.63
CA LEU A 9 1.75 20.82 -16.02
C LEU A 9 2.44 20.90 -17.38
N MET A 10 3.48 20.10 -17.63
CA MET A 10 4.15 20.03 -18.93
C MET A 10 3.17 19.68 -20.07
N ASN A 11 2.29 18.70 -19.84
CA ASN A 11 1.24 18.34 -20.81
C ASN A 11 0.21 19.47 -21.02
N ARG A 12 -0.15 20.21 -19.96
CA ARG A 12 -1.04 21.38 -20.07
C ARG A 12 -0.40 22.52 -20.84
N VAL A 13 0.90 22.78 -20.64
CA VAL A 13 1.66 23.77 -21.42
C VAL A 13 1.65 23.39 -22.90
N ALA A 14 1.84 22.11 -23.23
CA ALA A 14 1.75 21.63 -24.60
C ALA A 14 0.38 21.89 -25.22
N ALA A 15 -0.70 21.57 -24.49
CA ALA A 15 -2.07 21.81 -24.95
C ALA A 15 -2.38 23.30 -25.15
N GLU A 16 -2.01 24.17 -24.19
CA GLU A 16 -2.24 25.61 -24.26
C GLU A 16 -1.51 26.26 -25.45
N LEU A 17 -0.30 25.78 -25.74
CA LEU A 17 0.53 26.31 -26.83
C LEU A 17 0.30 25.61 -28.18
N GLY A 18 -0.57 24.60 -28.25
CA GLY A 18 -0.79 23.81 -29.46
C GLY A 18 0.45 23.05 -29.94
N LEU A 19 1.28 22.56 -29.02
CA LEU A 19 2.53 21.82 -29.31
C LEU A 19 2.37 20.31 -29.04
N ASP A 20 3.16 19.47 -29.72
CA ASP A 20 3.30 18.05 -29.35
C ASP A 20 3.94 17.97 -27.95
N PRO A 21 3.30 17.29 -26.96
CA PRO A 21 3.88 17.09 -25.63
C PRO A 21 5.30 16.52 -25.66
N LEU A 22 5.61 15.63 -26.61
CA LEU A 22 6.94 15.04 -26.76
C LEU A 22 7.98 16.11 -27.15
N ASP A 23 7.61 17.07 -28.00
CA ASP A 23 8.50 18.17 -28.39
C ASP A 23 8.72 19.14 -27.25
N VAL A 24 7.69 19.38 -26.42
CA VAL A 24 7.83 20.18 -25.20
C VAL A 24 8.82 19.51 -24.25
N ILE A 25 8.73 18.19 -24.03
CA ILE A 25 9.72 17.44 -23.25
C ILE A 25 11.12 17.62 -23.85
N ARG A 26 11.31 17.31 -25.15
CA ARG A 26 12.61 17.41 -25.83
C ARG A 26 13.28 18.76 -25.66
N ARG A 27 12.53 19.86 -25.78
CA ARG A 27 13.05 21.23 -25.69
C ARG A 27 13.53 21.61 -24.28
N ASN A 28 13.03 20.94 -23.24
CA ASN A 28 13.26 21.31 -21.85
C ASN A 28 14.14 20.31 -21.09
N LEU A 29 14.59 19.23 -21.72
CA LEU A 29 15.57 18.32 -21.12
C LEU A 29 16.92 19.03 -20.92
N VAL A 30 17.54 18.79 -19.76
CA VAL A 30 18.91 19.22 -19.49
C VAL A 30 19.86 18.53 -20.47
N ALA A 31 20.77 19.30 -21.08
CA ALA A 31 21.75 18.79 -22.03
C ALA A 31 22.85 17.99 -21.32
N ALA A 32 23.38 16.97 -22.00
CA ALA A 32 24.39 16.07 -21.43
C ALA A 32 25.70 16.80 -21.07
N ASP A 33 26.11 17.76 -21.89
CA ASP A 33 27.29 18.60 -21.70
C ASP A 33 27.12 19.67 -20.61
N ALA A 34 25.88 19.86 -20.11
CA ALA A 34 25.60 20.71 -18.95
C ALA A 34 25.73 19.97 -17.61
N MET A 35 25.99 18.65 -17.62
CA MET A 35 26.15 17.85 -16.41
C MET A 35 27.57 17.99 -15.81
N PRO A 36 27.73 18.12 -14.49
CA PRO A 36 26.67 18.15 -13.48
C PRO A 36 25.88 19.47 -13.50
N TYR A 37 24.55 19.38 -13.42
CA TYR A 37 23.64 20.51 -13.58
C TYR A 37 22.98 20.93 -12.26
N ARG A 38 23.13 22.20 -11.88
CA ARG A 38 22.50 22.75 -10.68
C ARG A 38 21.07 23.20 -10.97
N THR A 39 20.10 22.60 -10.29
CA THR A 39 18.68 22.93 -10.43
C THR A 39 18.30 24.19 -9.64
N ALA A 40 17.16 24.80 -9.99
CA ALA A 40 16.64 25.98 -9.29
C ALA A 40 16.36 25.73 -7.80
N SER A 41 16.03 24.49 -7.40
CA SER A 41 15.81 24.11 -6.00
C SER A 41 17.10 23.82 -5.22
N GLY A 42 18.26 23.86 -5.88
CA GLY A 42 19.56 23.58 -5.26
C GLY A 42 20.06 22.14 -5.42
N GLY A 43 19.31 21.28 -6.09
CA GLY A 43 19.73 19.94 -6.52
C GLY A 43 20.92 20.00 -7.48
N THR A 44 21.74 18.96 -7.51
CA THR A 44 22.83 18.83 -8.49
C THR A 44 22.68 17.50 -9.21
N LEU A 45 22.13 17.55 -10.43
CA LEU A 45 22.04 16.37 -11.29
C LEU A 45 23.46 15.93 -11.62
N ASP A 46 23.81 14.69 -11.26
CA ASP A 46 25.19 14.21 -11.22
C ASP A 46 25.72 13.82 -12.60
N SER A 47 24.88 13.19 -13.42
CA SER A 47 25.21 12.74 -14.77
C SER A 47 23.94 12.31 -15.53
N GLY A 48 24.00 12.29 -16.85
CA GLY A 48 22.95 11.72 -17.69
C GLY A 48 22.94 12.29 -19.10
N ASP A 49 22.43 11.51 -20.06
CA ASP A 49 22.17 11.96 -21.44
C ASP A 49 20.69 11.79 -21.76
N TYR A 50 19.87 12.66 -21.18
CA TYR A 50 18.41 12.55 -21.20
C TYR A 50 17.83 12.55 -22.62
N ARG A 51 18.45 13.32 -23.52
CA ARG A 51 18.04 13.38 -24.92
C ARG A 51 18.32 12.06 -25.62
N ALA A 52 19.52 11.49 -25.48
CA ALA A 52 19.79 10.19 -26.09
C ALA A 52 18.93 9.07 -25.48
N THR A 53 18.68 9.12 -24.16
CA THR A 53 17.77 8.18 -23.47
C THR A 53 16.35 8.25 -24.05
N LEU A 54 15.79 9.45 -24.21
CA LEU A 54 14.48 9.65 -24.83
C LEU A 54 14.46 9.13 -26.27
N GLU A 55 15.44 9.51 -27.09
CA GLU A 55 15.46 9.11 -28.51
C GLU A 55 15.67 7.60 -28.68
N GLN A 56 16.44 6.96 -27.77
CA GLN A 56 16.56 5.51 -27.73
C GLN A 56 15.21 4.86 -27.39
N ALA A 57 14.51 5.35 -26.36
CA ALA A 57 13.19 4.85 -25.96
C ALA A 57 12.16 4.97 -27.10
N VAL A 58 12.13 6.11 -27.81
CA VAL A 58 11.23 6.34 -28.95
C VAL A 58 11.46 5.29 -30.05
N ARG A 59 12.73 5.03 -30.39
CA ARG A 59 13.10 4.06 -31.44
C ARG A 59 12.84 2.61 -31.01
N GLU A 60 13.43 2.19 -29.90
CA GLU A 60 13.40 0.78 -29.44
C GLU A 60 12.02 0.39 -28.88
N GLY A 61 11.28 1.35 -28.32
CA GLY A 61 9.92 1.13 -27.83
C GLY A 61 8.83 1.17 -28.91
N ALA A 62 9.20 1.51 -30.15
CA ALA A 62 8.32 1.59 -31.32
C ALA A 62 7.16 2.59 -31.18
N LEU A 63 7.45 3.83 -30.78
CA LEU A 63 6.44 4.88 -30.60
C LEU A 63 5.64 5.19 -31.88
N ASP A 64 6.28 5.15 -33.05
CA ASP A 64 5.60 5.43 -34.32
C ASP A 64 4.50 4.41 -34.64
N ALA A 65 4.74 3.13 -34.31
CA ALA A 65 3.73 2.09 -34.45
C ALA A 65 2.55 2.32 -33.49
N LEU A 66 2.83 2.81 -32.28
CA LEU A 66 1.79 3.17 -31.30
C LEU A 66 0.96 4.36 -31.77
N LYS A 67 1.59 5.40 -32.34
CA LYS A 67 0.91 6.56 -32.95
C LYS A 67 0.00 6.14 -34.11
N ALA A 68 0.51 5.31 -35.04
CA ALA A 68 -0.28 4.79 -36.15
C ALA A 68 -1.51 3.99 -35.66
N ARG A 69 -1.34 3.19 -34.59
CA ARG A 69 -2.43 2.46 -33.94
C ARG A 69 -3.47 3.41 -33.34
N ARG A 70 -3.05 4.41 -32.53
CA ARG A 70 -3.96 5.44 -31.99
C ARG A 70 -4.79 6.08 -33.10
N ASP A 71 -4.14 6.51 -34.17
CA ASP A 71 -4.80 7.24 -35.26
C ASP A 71 -5.84 6.35 -35.94
N THR A 72 -5.51 5.09 -36.21
CA THR A 72 -6.46 4.09 -36.72
C THR A 72 -7.65 3.92 -35.79
N LEU A 73 -7.43 3.67 -34.50
CA LEU A 73 -8.50 3.43 -33.54
C LEU A 73 -9.40 4.65 -33.32
N ARG A 74 -8.84 5.87 -33.41
CA ARG A 74 -9.62 7.11 -33.37
C ARG A 74 -10.53 7.26 -34.60
N THR A 75 -10.10 6.82 -35.79
CA THR A 75 -10.98 6.80 -36.98
C THR A 75 -12.15 5.83 -36.84
N GLU A 76 -11.98 4.76 -36.07
CA GLU A 76 -13.06 3.82 -35.69
C GLU A 76 -13.97 4.39 -34.57
N GLY A 77 -13.72 5.62 -34.13
CA GLY A 77 -14.46 6.25 -33.04
C GLY A 77 -14.08 5.73 -31.65
N ARG A 78 -12.99 4.99 -31.46
CA ARG A 78 -12.54 4.53 -30.13
C ARG A 78 -11.81 5.67 -29.40
N LEU A 79 -11.88 5.66 -28.07
CA LEU A 79 -11.14 6.61 -27.23
C LEU A 79 -9.76 6.03 -26.94
N TYR A 80 -8.77 6.48 -27.69
CA TYR A 80 -7.38 6.05 -27.53
C TYR A 80 -6.49 7.26 -27.34
N GLY A 81 -5.53 7.17 -26.41
CA GLY A 81 -4.56 8.24 -26.16
C GLY A 81 -3.17 7.72 -25.86
N ILE A 82 -2.17 8.57 -26.12
CA ILE A 82 -0.77 8.31 -25.84
C ILE A 82 -0.29 9.31 -24.81
N GLY A 83 0.29 8.80 -23.73
CA GLY A 83 0.89 9.60 -22.66
C GLY A 83 2.39 9.47 -22.65
N TYR A 84 3.05 10.51 -22.16
CA TYR A 84 4.49 10.55 -21.92
C TYR A 84 4.77 11.01 -20.48
N ALA A 85 5.88 10.58 -19.90
CA ALA A 85 6.42 11.15 -18.66
C ALA A 85 7.95 11.10 -18.68
N ALA A 86 8.60 12.21 -18.35
CA ALA A 86 10.04 12.32 -18.15
C ALA A 86 10.33 12.61 -16.67
N VAL A 87 10.96 11.67 -15.97
CA VAL A 87 11.19 11.76 -14.53
C VAL A 87 12.67 11.64 -14.22
N VAL A 88 13.15 12.48 -13.31
CA VAL A 88 14.49 12.35 -12.73
C VAL A 88 14.34 11.54 -11.44
N GLU A 89 14.91 10.35 -11.35
CA GLU A 89 14.80 9.48 -10.16
C GLU A 89 15.88 9.84 -9.12
N PRO A 90 15.53 10.47 -7.98
CA PRO A 90 16.50 10.75 -6.94
C PRO A 90 16.88 9.47 -6.17
N SER A 91 18.16 9.34 -5.82
CA SER A 91 18.63 8.26 -4.94
C SER A 91 19.70 8.73 -3.96
N ILE A 92 19.83 8.02 -2.84
CA ILE A 92 20.76 8.34 -1.75
C ILE A 92 20.42 9.71 -1.14
N SER A 93 19.30 9.76 -0.43
CA SER A 93 18.81 10.96 0.26
C SER A 93 19.84 11.60 1.20
N ASN A 94 20.01 12.91 1.06
CA ASN A 94 20.79 13.74 1.96
C ASN A 94 20.01 14.03 3.24
N MET A 95 20.46 13.54 4.39
CA MET A 95 19.77 13.74 5.66
C MET A 95 19.62 15.21 6.06
N GLY A 96 20.31 16.15 5.40
CA GLY A 96 20.11 17.58 5.60
C GLY A 96 18.73 18.09 5.19
N TYR A 97 18.03 17.43 4.25
CA TYR A 97 16.76 17.97 3.73
C TYR A 97 15.69 18.07 4.82
N ILE A 98 15.71 17.19 5.83
CA ILE A 98 14.73 17.22 6.93
C ILE A 98 14.80 18.52 7.74
N THR A 99 15.93 19.24 7.66
CA THR A 99 16.13 20.48 8.40
C THR A 99 15.63 21.72 7.66
N THR A 100 15.18 21.61 6.41
CA THR A 100 14.62 22.76 5.68
C THR A 100 13.26 23.21 6.22
N VAL A 101 12.65 22.43 7.13
CA VAL A 101 11.47 22.85 7.90
C VAL A 101 11.84 23.87 9.00
N LEU A 102 13.12 23.92 9.39
CA LEU A 102 13.63 24.85 10.38
C LEU A 102 14.14 26.13 9.69
N THR A 103 14.05 27.25 10.39
CA THR A 103 14.63 28.51 9.93
C THR A 103 16.16 28.42 9.83
N ALA A 104 16.77 29.29 9.03
CA ALA A 104 18.23 29.40 8.93
C ALA A 104 18.91 29.63 10.31
N GLY A 105 18.28 30.44 11.17
CA GLY A 105 18.76 30.70 12.53
C GLY A 105 18.77 29.45 13.42
N GLU A 106 17.69 28.65 13.35
CA GLU A 106 17.59 27.39 14.09
C GLU A 106 18.59 26.34 13.58
N ARG A 107 18.80 26.24 12.26
CA ARG A 107 19.82 25.36 11.67
C ARG A 107 21.23 25.74 12.13
N ARG A 108 21.58 27.03 12.16
CA ARG A 108 22.87 27.48 12.69
C ARG A 108 23.07 27.09 14.16
N LYS A 109 22.03 27.19 14.98
CA LYS A 109 22.08 26.81 16.39
C LYS A 109 22.24 25.29 16.59
N ALA A 110 21.57 24.48 15.76
CA ALA A 110 21.61 23.01 15.85
C ALA A 110 22.86 22.36 15.24
N GLY A 111 23.64 23.14 14.47
CA GLY A 111 24.78 22.66 13.70
C GLY A 111 24.39 22.02 12.36
N PRO A 112 25.34 21.89 11.42
CA PRO A 112 25.06 21.40 10.07
C PRO A 112 24.56 19.94 10.12
N LYS A 113 23.50 19.65 9.37
CA LYS A 113 23.01 18.30 9.10
C LYS A 113 23.14 18.01 7.61
N ASN A 114 23.79 16.91 7.26
CA ASN A 114 23.99 16.47 5.89
C ASN A 114 24.45 15.02 5.82
N GLY A 115 24.67 14.55 4.59
CA GLY A 115 25.28 13.27 4.29
C GLY A 115 24.26 12.15 4.20
N ALA A 116 24.77 10.98 3.78
CA ALA A 116 23.97 9.77 3.58
C ALA A 116 24.83 8.54 3.88
N GLN A 117 25.48 8.55 5.05
CA GLN A 117 26.52 7.61 5.38
C GLN A 117 26.04 6.14 5.29
N ALA A 118 26.76 5.33 4.52
CA ALA A 118 26.58 3.90 4.40
C ALA A 118 27.76 3.17 5.03
N THR A 119 27.48 1.96 5.52
CA THR A 119 28.46 1.15 6.25
C THR A 119 28.44 -0.29 5.77
N ALA A 120 29.63 -0.88 5.67
CA ALA A 120 29.83 -2.29 5.39
C ALA A 120 31.08 -2.79 6.11
N SER A 121 30.99 -3.98 6.69
CA SER A 121 32.10 -4.73 7.26
C SER A 121 32.38 -5.95 6.39
N VAL A 122 33.63 -6.16 6.01
CA VAL A 122 34.09 -7.34 5.27
C VAL A 122 35.17 -8.02 6.09
N ALA A 123 35.05 -9.33 6.29
CA ALA A 123 36.03 -10.13 7.01
C ALA A 123 36.35 -11.41 6.26
N VAL A 124 37.61 -11.82 6.32
CA VAL A 124 38.10 -13.10 5.78
C VAL A 124 38.47 -14.00 6.96
N ASP A 125 37.92 -15.20 6.98
CA ASP A 125 38.23 -16.22 8.00
C ASP A 125 39.50 -17.02 7.66
N PRO A 126 40.08 -17.79 8.61
CA PRO A 126 41.32 -18.53 8.37
C PRO A 126 41.24 -19.60 7.27
N THR A 127 40.03 -20.00 6.85
CA THR A 127 39.83 -20.96 5.75
C THR A 127 39.72 -20.28 4.38
N GLY A 128 39.69 -18.94 4.35
CA GLY A 128 39.49 -18.13 3.16
C GLY A 128 38.02 -17.82 2.86
N GLY A 129 37.10 -18.17 3.75
CA GLY A 129 35.71 -17.76 3.64
C GLY A 129 35.56 -16.26 3.85
N VAL A 130 34.75 -15.60 3.03
CA VAL A 130 34.53 -14.16 3.12
C VAL A 130 33.13 -13.89 3.66
N SER A 131 33.03 -13.05 4.68
CA SER A 131 31.77 -12.60 5.26
C SER A 131 31.60 -11.10 5.08
N VAL A 132 30.36 -10.69 4.79
CA VAL A 132 29.97 -9.29 4.59
C VAL A 132 28.79 -8.98 5.50
N THR A 133 28.93 -7.97 6.36
CA THR A 133 27.83 -7.44 7.18
C THR A 133 27.57 -6.00 6.77
N VAL A 134 26.31 -5.65 6.50
CA VAL A 134 25.92 -4.30 6.02
C VAL A 134 24.82 -3.69 6.87
N ALA A 135 24.78 -2.35 6.94
CA ALA A 135 23.67 -1.65 7.57
C ALA A 135 22.48 -1.42 6.62
N SER A 136 21.98 -2.54 6.09
CA SER A 136 20.84 -2.63 5.18
C SER A 136 19.90 -3.73 5.65
N ALA A 137 18.60 -3.47 5.55
CA ALA A 137 17.53 -4.39 5.94
C ALA A 137 16.66 -4.69 4.71
N PRO A 138 17.05 -5.64 3.84
CA PRO A 138 16.34 -5.93 2.60
C PRO A 138 14.93 -6.49 2.83
N GLN A 139 14.00 -6.08 1.97
CA GLN A 139 12.60 -6.51 1.91
C GLN A 139 12.27 -7.17 0.57
N GLY A 140 13.23 -7.87 -0.06
CA GLY A 140 13.05 -8.56 -1.35
C GLY A 140 13.91 -8.08 -2.52
N GLN A 141 14.75 -7.06 -2.33
CA GLN A 141 15.49 -6.39 -3.43
C GLN A 141 16.74 -7.16 -3.92
N GLY A 142 17.04 -8.34 -3.36
CA GLY A 142 18.19 -9.15 -3.76
C GLY A 142 19.57 -8.64 -3.28
N HIS A 143 19.62 -7.87 -2.19
CA HIS A 143 20.88 -7.28 -1.68
C HIS A 143 21.98 -8.30 -1.40
N ARG A 144 21.63 -9.46 -0.84
CA ARG A 144 22.60 -10.54 -0.56
C ARG A 144 23.32 -10.99 -1.82
N THR A 145 22.59 -11.11 -2.93
CA THR A 145 23.15 -11.48 -4.23
C THR A 145 24.07 -10.37 -4.76
N VAL A 146 23.61 -9.13 -4.81
CA VAL A 146 24.45 -8.05 -5.37
C VAL A 146 25.72 -7.82 -4.55
N LEU A 147 25.64 -7.88 -3.22
CA LEU A 147 26.81 -7.71 -2.35
C LEU A 147 27.83 -8.83 -2.52
N ALA A 148 27.37 -10.08 -2.65
CA ALA A 148 28.27 -11.19 -2.90
C ALA A 148 28.93 -11.09 -4.29
N GLN A 149 28.23 -10.61 -5.32
CA GLN A 149 28.83 -10.34 -6.64
C GLN A 149 29.93 -9.26 -6.54
N VAL A 150 29.60 -8.12 -5.93
CA VAL A 150 30.54 -6.99 -5.77
C VAL A 150 31.80 -7.39 -5.00
N VAL A 151 31.64 -8.12 -3.89
CA VAL A 151 32.79 -8.52 -3.07
C VAL A 151 33.58 -9.67 -3.72
N ALA A 152 32.91 -10.60 -4.40
CA ALA A 152 33.58 -11.64 -5.17
C ALA A 152 34.47 -11.06 -6.28
N ASP A 153 33.98 -10.07 -7.02
CA ASP A 153 34.75 -9.36 -8.06
C ASP A 153 36.02 -8.71 -7.51
N VAL A 154 35.94 -8.12 -6.30
CA VAL A 154 37.11 -7.49 -5.67
C VAL A 154 38.20 -8.53 -5.35
N PHE A 155 37.82 -9.68 -4.78
CA PHE A 155 38.76 -10.73 -4.36
C PHE A 155 39.05 -11.80 -5.42
N GLY A 156 38.43 -11.73 -6.60
CA GLY A 156 38.56 -12.75 -7.63
C GLY A 156 38.10 -14.14 -7.17
N LEU A 157 37.05 -14.19 -6.34
CA LEU A 157 36.46 -15.42 -5.81
C LEU A 157 35.17 -15.78 -6.53
N ARG A 158 34.62 -16.95 -6.24
CA ARG A 158 33.29 -17.30 -6.72
C ARG A 158 32.26 -16.62 -5.82
N PHE A 159 31.12 -16.27 -6.40
CA PHE A 159 29.99 -15.70 -5.68
C PHE A 159 29.57 -16.55 -4.45
N GLU A 160 29.61 -17.88 -4.58
CA GLU A 160 29.25 -18.83 -3.52
C GLU A 160 30.17 -18.78 -2.29
N ASP A 161 31.39 -18.27 -2.46
CA ASP A 161 32.41 -18.18 -1.41
C ASP A 161 32.17 -16.96 -0.49
N ILE A 162 31.20 -16.09 -0.84
CA ILE A 162 30.87 -14.88 -0.10
C ILE A 162 29.56 -15.06 0.67
N ARG A 163 29.65 -14.99 2.01
CA ARG A 163 28.48 -15.02 2.91
C ARG A 163 28.05 -13.61 3.27
N VAL A 164 26.86 -13.21 2.86
CA VAL A 164 26.31 -11.88 3.18
C VAL A 164 25.30 -11.99 4.33
N ASN A 165 25.63 -11.36 5.44
CA ASN A 165 24.74 -11.15 6.57
C ASN A 165 24.02 -9.79 6.45
N THR A 166 22.70 -9.85 6.38
CA THR A 166 21.82 -8.66 6.37
C THR A 166 21.00 -8.54 7.66
N ASP A 167 21.23 -9.43 8.63
CA ASP A 167 20.60 -9.38 9.93
C ASP A 167 21.42 -8.36 10.75
N LEU A 168 20.89 -7.14 10.81
CA LEU A 168 21.52 -6.00 11.44
C LEU A 168 21.15 -5.92 12.92
N ASP A 169 22.16 -5.89 13.78
CA ASP A 169 22.03 -5.62 15.21
C ASP A 169 22.86 -4.36 15.55
N THR A 170 22.16 -3.26 15.84
CA THR A 170 22.79 -1.96 16.11
C THR A 170 23.59 -1.91 17.41
N GLY A 171 23.48 -2.93 18.28
CA GLY A 171 24.31 -3.07 19.47
C GLY A 171 25.72 -3.59 19.18
N LYS A 172 25.94 -4.25 18.04
CA LYS A 172 27.23 -4.87 17.67
C LYS A 172 27.75 -4.50 16.28
N ASP A 173 26.87 -4.17 15.34
CA ASP A 173 27.21 -3.91 13.95
C ASP A 173 27.36 -2.42 13.68
N ALA A 174 28.25 -2.07 12.74
CA ALA A 174 28.47 -0.68 12.36
C ALA A 174 27.25 -0.10 11.62
N TRP A 175 26.69 1.00 12.12
CA TRP A 175 25.54 1.69 11.53
C TRP A 175 25.71 3.22 11.61
N SER A 176 24.85 3.94 10.91
CA SER A 176 24.72 5.40 10.99
C SER A 176 23.23 5.79 11.00
N ILE A 177 22.93 7.06 11.31
CA ILE A 177 21.55 7.59 11.24
C ILE A 177 20.90 7.37 9.87
N ALA A 178 21.69 7.25 8.79
CA ALA A 178 21.20 7.01 7.44
C ALA A 178 21.09 5.52 7.08
N SER A 179 21.33 4.59 8.02
CA SER A 179 21.26 3.15 7.78
C SER A 179 19.83 2.65 7.50
N GLY A 180 19.72 1.53 6.79
CA GLY A 180 18.44 0.97 6.34
C GLY A 180 18.21 1.11 4.84
N ASN A 181 16.98 0.74 4.44
CA ASN A 181 16.55 0.63 3.05
C ASN A 181 15.43 1.62 2.73
N TYR A 182 15.77 2.65 1.96
CA TYR A 182 14.86 3.70 1.49
C TYR A 182 15.58 4.52 0.42
N SER A 183 14.86 5.33 -0.37
CA SER A 183 15.44 6.29 -1.33
C SER A 183 16.47 5.65 -2.27
N SER A 184 16.16 4.43 -2.71
CA SER A 184 16.97 3.63 -3.64
C SER A 184 18.48 3.64 -3.36
N ARG A 185 18.88 3.70 -2.08
CA ARG A 185 20.26 4.00 -1.69
C ARG A 185 21.23 2.81 -1.76
N PHE A 186 20.71 1.59 -1.90
CA PHE A 186 21.51 0.37 -1.77
C PHE A 186 22.67 0.30 -2.77
N ALA A 187 22.38 0.40 -4.08
CA ALA A 187 23.36 0.17 -5.13
C ALA A 187 24.50 1.19 -5.10
N GLY A 188 24.17 2.48 -5.00
CA GLY A 188 25.18 3.53 -5.01
C GLY A 188 25.87 3.77 -3.66
N ALA A 189 25.23 3.46 -2.52
CA ALA A 189 25.80 3.73 -1.20
C ALA A 189 26.24 2.47 -0.44
N VAL A 190 25.34 1.51 -0.20
CA VAL A 190 25.64 0.33 0.63
C VAL A 190 26.58 -0.64 -0.10
N ALA A 191 26.29 -0.97 -1.35
CA ALA A 191 27.18 -1.79 -2.16
C ALA A 191 28.51 -1.07 -2.43
N GLY A 192 28.47 0.26 -2.60
CA GLY A 192 29.67 1.10 -2.65
C GLY A 192 30.54 1.01 -1.39
N ALA A 193 29.94 1.08 -0.20
CA ALA A 193 30.66 0.90 1.07
C ALA A 193 31.28 -0.51 1.18
N ALA A 194 30.59 -1.54 0.72
CA ALA A 194 31.12 -2.91 0.69
C ALA A 194 32.32 -3.03 -0.26
N GLN A 195 32.24 -2.42 -1.45
CA GLN A 195 33.36 -2.35 -2.38
C GLN A 195 34.56 -1.63 -1.76
N VAL A 196 34.34 -0.51 -1.07
CA VAL A 196 35.41 0.24 -0.38
C VAL A 196 36.07 -0.62 0.70
N ALA A 197 35.29 -1.28 1.56
CA ALA A 197 35.81 -2.18 2.59
C ALA A 197 36.61 -3.35 1.98
N ALA A 198 36.04 -4.03 0.98
CA ALA A 198 36.70 -5.14 0.31
C ALA A 198 38.01 -4.69 -0.38
N THR A 199 38.02 -3.52 -1.02
CA THR A 199 39.20 -2.99 -1.72
C THR A 199 40.32 -2.65 -0.75
N ARG A 200 40.01 -2.02 0.40
CA ARG A 200 40.98 -1.76 1.47
C ARG A 200 41.55 -3.06 2.04
N LEU A 201 40.69 -4.05 2.28
CA LEU A 201 41.12 -5.35 2.78
C LEU A 201 41.99 -6.10 1.76
N ARG A 202 41.64 -6.06 0.47
CA ARG A 202 42.47 -6.57 -0.62
C ARG A 202 43.84 -5.88 -0.64
N GLY A 203 43.90 -4.55 -0.48
CA GLY A 203 45.15 -3.80 -0.42
C GLY A 203 46.05 -4.26 0.74
N ARG A 204 45.46 -4.50 1.92
CA ARG A 204 46.19 -5.11 3.05
C ARG A 204 46.69 -6.52 2.73
N MET A 205 45.83 -7.38 2.18
CA MET A 205 46.23 -8.73 1.77
C MET A 205 47.36 -8.71 0.72
N ALA A 206 47.33 -7.78 -0.23
CA ALA A 206 48.39 -7.59 -1.20
C ALA A 206 49.72 -7.21 -0.53
N ALA A 207 49.69 -6.26 0.41
CA ALA A 207 50.86 -5.84 1.16
C ALA A 207 51.46 -6.98 2.02
N LEU A 208 50.63 -7.89 2.54
CA LEU A 208 51.09 -9.07 3.29
C LEU A 208 51.92 -10.04 2.45
N VAL A 209 51.61 -10.20 1.16
CA VAL A 209 52.23 -11.23 0.30
C VAL A 209 53.14 -10.67 -0.78
N ALA A 210 53.20 -9.36 -0.96
CA ALA A 210 54.05 -8.70 -1.95
C ALA A 210 55.51 -9.17 -1.89
N GLY A 211 56.08 -9.28 -0.67
CA GLY A 211 57.43 -9.80 -0.46
C GLY A 211 57.58 -11.26 -0.85
N GLN A 212 56.59 -12.12 -0.57
CA GLN A 212 56.61 -13.53 -0.98
C GLN A 212 56.51 -13.70 -2.50
N LEU A 213 55.81 -12.77 -3.15
CA LEU A 213 55.62 -12.74 -4.60
C LEU A 213 56.75 -11.99 -5.35
N ASN A 214 57.71 -11.40 -4.62
CA ASN A 214 58.78 -10.55 -5.16
C ASN A 214 58.26 -9.42 -6.08
N CYS A 215 57.19 -8.74 -5.67
CA CYS A 215 56.61 -7.63 -6.43
C CYS A 215 56.13 -6.51 -5.50
N ARG A 216 55.68 -5.37 -6.07
CA ARG A 216 55.04 -4.32 -5.27
C ARG A 216 53.61 -4.73 -4.94
N ALA A 217 53.07 -4.24 -3.82
CA ALA A 217 51.67 -4.51 -3.44
C ALA A 217 50.68 -4.09 -4.56
N ASP A 218 50.97 -2.99 -5.26
CA ASP A 218 50.17 -2.49 -6.38
C ASP A 218 50.18 -3.43 -7.60
N ASP A 219 51.17 -4.32 -7.70
CA ASP A 219 51.30 -5.31 -8.78
C ASP A 219 50.62 -6.64 -8.43
N VAL A 220 50.05 -6.78 -7.23
CA VAL A 220 49.35 -7.99 -6.81
C VAL A 220 47.95 -8.03 -7.42
N ARG A 221 47.59 -9.18 -7.98
CA ARG A 221 46.29 -9.47 -8.59
C ARG A 221 45.60 -10.62 -7.88
N PHE A 222 44.27 -10.58 -7.92
CA PHE A 222 43.38 -11.54 -7.30
C PHE A 222 42.45 -12.08 -8.39
N ALA A 223 42.54 -13.38 -8.70
CA ALA A 223 41.67 -14.02 -9.69
C ALA A 223 41.62 -15.54 -9.48
N GLY A 224 40.45 -16.15 -9.71
CA GLY A 224 40.28 -17.60 -9.66
C GLY A 224 40.69 -18.24 -8.33
N GLY A 225 40.47 -17.54 -7.20
CA GLY A 225 40.90 -18.02 -5.88
C GLY A 225 42.41 -17.99 -5.64
N LYS A 226 43.16 -17.24 -6.46
CA LYS A 226 44.62 -17.09 -6.37
C LYS A 226 45.03 -15.63 -6.21
N VAL A 227 46.18 -15.44 -5.57
CA VAL A 227 46.87 -14.15 -5.40
C VAL A 227 48.24 -14.27 -6.05
N PHE A 228 48.54 -13.42 -7.02
CA PHE A 228 49.74 -13.53 -7.86
C PHE A 228 50.27 -12.16 -8.29
N SER A 229 51.50 -12.13 -8.80
CA SER A 229 52.07 -10.92 -9.40
C SER A 229 51.60 -10.77 -10.85
N ASP A 230 51.17 -9.57 -11.25
CA ASP A 230 50.74 -9.27 -12.62
C ASP A 230 51.79 -9.64 -13.67
N ALA A 231 53.07 -9.44 -13.35
CA ALA A 231 54.19 -9.75 -14.23
C ALA A 231 54.57 -11.24 -14.27
N ASN A 232 54.10 -12.03 -13.30
CA ASN A 232 54.37 -13.47 -13.21
C ASN A 232 53.17 -14.22 -12.60
N PRO A 233 52.11 -14.48 -13.38
CA PRO A 233 50.92 -15.16 -12.90
C PRO A 233 51.15 -16.60 -12.42
N ASP A 234 52.23 -17.26 -12.89
CA ASP A 234 52.59 -18.62 -12.47
C ASP A 234 53.06 -18.67 -11.01
N ASN A 235 53.70 -17.59 -10.53
CA ASN A 235 54.02 -17.43 -9.12
C ASN A 235 52.77 -16.96 -8.35
N SER A 236 52.01 -17.93 -7.84
CA SER A 236 50.71 -17.70 -7.19
C SER A 236 50.60 -18.37 -5.83
N LEU A 237 49.83 -17.74 -4.94
CA LEU A 237 49.39 -18.27 -3.66
C LEU A 237 47.88 -18.53 -3.72
N SER A 238 47.39 -19.58 -3.06
CA SER A 238 45.93 -19.73 -2.90
C SER A 238 45.41 -18.63 -1.97
N PHE A 239 44.20 -18.13 -2.24
CA PHE A 239 43.54 -17.14 -1.39
C PHE A 239 43.44 -17.60 0.07
N SER A 240 43.10 -18.88 0.29
CA SER A 240 43.04 -19.50 1.62
C SER A 240 44.38 -19.48 2.35
N ARG A 241 45.51 -19.66 1.64
CA ARG A 241 46.84 -19.57 2.26
C ARG A 241 47.15 -18.16 2.71
N VAL A 242 46.77 -17.15 1.91
CA VAL A 242 46.93 -15.74 2.28
C VAL A 242 46.05 -15.40 3.49
N ALA A 243 44.79 -15.87 3.48
CA ALA A 243 43.85 -15.67 4.58
C ALA A 243 44.35 -16.25 5.90
N ALA A 244 44.97 -17.43 5.87
CA ALA A 244 45.42 -18.14 7.06
C ALA A 244 46.75 -17.62 7.64
N ALA A 245 47.51 -16.81 6.88
CA ALA A 245 48.88 -16.43 7.22
C ALA A 245 48.97 -15.71 8.58
N GLY A 246 48.10 -14.72 8.82
CA GLY A 246 48.06 -14.00 10.10
C GLY A 246 47.60 -14.84 11.29
N HIS A 247 46.89 -15.95 11.05
CA HIS A 247 46.41 -16.84 12.10
C HIS A 247 47.43 -17.89 12.51
N TRP A 248 48.14 -18.49 11.54
CA TRP A 248 49.10 -19.56 11.81
C TRP A 248 50.52 -19.06 12.09
N ALA A 249 50.91 -17.94 11.47
CA ALA A 249 52.27 -17.43 11.54
C ALA A 249 52.29 -15.90 11.70
N PRO A 250 51.69 -15.33 12.77
CA PRO A 250 51.61 -13.88 12.97
C PRO A 250 52.99 -13.20 13.01
N GLY A 251 54.05 -13.90 13.45
CA GLY A 251 55.41 -13.37 13.44
C GLY A 251 56.07 -13.26 12.06
N THR A 252 55.40 -13.71 10.99
CA THR A 252 55.88 -13.59 9.60
C THR A 252 55.24 -12.41 8.85
N LEU A 253 54.34 -11.68 9.51
CA LEU A 253 53.69 -10.52 8.93
C LEU A 253 54.70 -9.36 8.82
N PRO A 254 54.64 -8.54 7.76
CA PRO A 254 55.43 -7.33 7.66
C PRO A 254 55.13 -6.35 8.80
N ASP A 255 56.12 -5.53 9.18
CA ASP A 255 55.96 -4.51 10.21
C ASP A 255 54.77 -3.58 9.93
N GLY A 256 53.98 -3.29 10.97
CA GLY A 256 52.80 -2.43 10.88
C GLY A 256 51.55 -3.09 10.28
N GLN A 257 51.60 -4.39 9.94
CA GLN A 257 50.43 -5.13 9.46
C GLN A 257 49.70 -5.86 10.59
N GLU A 258 48.38 -5.68 10.64
CA GLU A 258 47.52 -6.42 11.57
C GLU A 258 47.26 -7.84 11.07
N ALA A 259 47.27 -8.81 11.98
CA ALA A 259 46.98 -10.21 11.68
C ALA A 259 45.52 -10.47 11.28
N ALA A 260 44.58 -9.65 11.79
CA ALA A 260 43.16 -9.83 11.55
C ALA A 260 42.74 -9.23 10.20
N LEU A 261 42.19 -10.08 9.33
CA LEU A 261 41.66 -9.67 8.03
C LEU A 261 40.19 -9.25 8.13
N ARG A 262 39.96 -8.09 8.77
CA ARG A 262 38.63 -7.48 8.89
C ARG A 262 38.68 -5.99 8.66
N GLU A 263 37.78 -5.47 7.84
CA GLU A 263 37.69 -4.05 7.47
C GLU A 263 36.25 -3.56 7.62
N THR A 264 36.07 -2.37 8.18
CA THR A 264 34.78 -1.67 8.21
C THR A 264 34.91 -0.33 7.51
N ALA A 265 34.15 -0.11 6.44
CA ALA A 265 34.10 1.17 5.75
C ALA A 265 32.86 1.97 6.14
N PHE A 266 33.06 3.24 6.41
CA PHE A 266 32.03 4.27 6.46
C PHE A 266 32.22 5.17 5.24
N TRP A 267 31.20 5.26 4.40
CA TRP A 267 31.25 6.02 3.17
C TRP A 267 30.08 7.00 3.10
N THR A 268 30.34 8.24 2.72
CA THR A 268 29.31 9.24 2.41
C THR A 268 29.69 9.93 1.09
N PRO A 269 28.73 10.24 0.21
CA PRO A 269 29.01 11.01 -0.99
C PRO A 269 29.47 12.43 -0.60
N GLU A 270 30.57 12.89 -1.19
CA GLU A 270 31.15 14.22 -0.96
C GLU A 270 30.18 15.38 -1.27
N PRO A 271 29.35 15.33 -2.34
CA PRO A 271 28.48 16.44 -2.72
C PRO A 271 27.32 16.72 -1.74
N LEU A 272 27.08 15.85 -0.77
CA LEU A 272 25.97 16.01 0.18
C LEU A 272 26.34 16.98 1.29
N LYS A 273 26.06 18.27 1.07
CA LYS A 273 26.26 19.36 2.04
C LYS A 273 24.97 19.73 2.77
N ALA A 274 25.09 20.53 3.83
CA ALA A 274 23.94 21.04 4.57
C ALA A 274 23.15 22.06 3.72
N PRO A 275 21.85 22.24 3.99
CA PRO A 275 21.08 23.31 3.38
C PRO A 275 21.74 24.68 3.52
N THR A 276 21.57 25.52 2.50
CA THR A 276 21.96 26.93 2.58
C THR A 276 20.95 27.75 3.41
N ASP A 277 21.31 29.00 3.74
CA ASP A 277 20.41 29.95 4.39
C ASP A 277 19.15 30.25 3.57
N ALA A 278 19.22 30.10 2.24
CA ALA A 278 18.09 30.24 1.30
C ALA A 278 17.33 28.93 1.04
N ASP A 279 17.49 27.93 1.93
CA ASP A 279 16.83 26.62 1.86
C ASP A 279 17.17 25.75 0.64
N HIS A 280 18.12 26.16 -0.20
CA HIS A 280 18.67 25.30 -1.25
C HIS A 280 19.47 24.13 -0.67
N ILE A 281 19.21 22.92 -1.18
CA ILE A 281 19.94 21.70 -0.81
C ILE A 281 20.03 20.74 -2.00
N ASN A 282 21.18 20.07 -2.15
CA ASN A 282 21.24 18.83 -2.92
C ASN A 282 20.60 17.69 -2.11
N SER A 283 19.31 17.44 -2.34
CA SER A 283 18.51 16.50 -1.54
C SER A 283 18.87 15.03 -1.78
N SER A 284 19.60 14.72 -2.85
CA SER A 284 19.99 13.37 -3.23
C SER A 284 21.38 13.37 -3.85
N ALA A 285 22.12 12.27 -3.73
CA ALA A 285 23.48 12.22 -4.27
C ALA A 285 23.49 11.93 -5.77
N CYS A 286 22.55 11.13 -6.24
CA CYS A 286 22.51 10.64 -7.61
C CYS A 286 21.11 10.74 -8.18
N TYR A 287 21.05 10.95 -9.49
CA TYR A 287 19.81 11.19 -10.21
C TYR A 287 19.78 10.28 -11.45
N GLY A 288 18.94 9.25 -11.39
CA GLY A 288 18.57 8.45 -12.56
C GLY A 288 17.62 9.22 -13.47
N PHE A 289 17.39 8.73 -14.68
CA PHE A 289 16.43 9.32 -15.60
C PHE A 289 15.50 8.25 -16.16
N ILE A 290 14.22 8.58 -16.23
CA ILE A 290 13.16 7.71 -16.69
C ILE A 290 12.40 8.44 -17.79
N PHE A 291 12.19 7.75 -18.90
CA PHE A 291 11.27 8.22 -19.93
C PHE A 291 10.27 7.12 -20.26
N ASP A 292 9.02 7.42 -19.95
CA ASP A 292 7.91 6.50 -20.16
C ASP A 292 7.01 7.01 -21.26
N PHE A 293 6.45 6.07 -22.02
CA PHE A 293 5.29 6.34 -22.84
C PHE A 293 4.35 5.15 -22.85
N CYS A 294 3.06 5.43 -22.96
CA CYS A 294 2.04 4.40 -22.99
C CYS A 294 0.91 4.75 -23.93
N GLY A 295 0.25 3.71 -24.44
CA GLY A 295 -1.03 3.80 -25.13
C GLY A 295 -2.12 3.26 -24.22
N VAL A 296 -3.19 4.03 -24.05
CA VAL A 296 -4.37 3.60 -23.29
C VAL A 296 -5.60 3.68 -24.16
N GLU A 297 -6.51 2.75 -23.94
CA GLU A 297 -7.85 2.77 -24.49
C GLU A 297 -8.87 2.95 -23.36
N ILE A 298 -9.86 3.78 -23.59
CA ILE A 298 -10.99 3.99 -22.68
C ILE A 298 -12.24 3.36 -23.30
N ASP A 299 -12.84 2.41 -22.59
CA ASP A 299 -14.13 1.86 -22.99
C ASP A 299 -15.22 2.93 -22.83
N ARG A 300 -15.86 3.32 -23.95
CA ARG A 300 -16.87 4.37 -23.96
C ARG A 300 -18.10 4.07 -23.13
N THR A 301 -18.41 2.80 -22.90
CA THR A 301 -19.64 2.38 -22.20
C THR A 301 -19.42 2.35 -20.69
N THR A 302 -18.26 1.90 -20.25
CA THR A 302 -17.96 1.62 -18.84
C THR A 302 -17.04 2.65 -18.20
N GLY A 303 -16.30 3.42 -19.01
CA GLY A 303 -15.23 4.30 -18.54
C GLY A 303 -13.95 3.57 -18.14
N ALA A 304 -13.87 2.25 -18.35
CA ALA A 304 -12.69 1.47 -17.98
C ALA A 304 -11.46 1.87 -18.81
N VAL A 305 -10.35 2.18 -18.13
CA VAL A 305 -9.06 2.49 -18.74
C VAL A 305 -8.25 1.21 -18.86
N ARG A 306 -7.88 0.83 -20.09
CA ARG A 306 -7.03 -0.32 -20.37
C ARG A 306 -5.69 0.15 -20.94
N ILE A 307 -4.60 -0.34 -20.34
CA ILE A 307 -3.25 -0.13 -20.86
C ILE A 307 -3.05 -1.09 -22.05
N ASP A 308 -2.90 -0.54 -23.25
CA ASP A 308 -2.65 -1.33 -24.48
C ASP A 308 -1.15 -1.64 -24.63
N ARG A 309 -0.30 -0.66 -24.33
CA ARG A 309 1.16 -0.81 -24.34
C ARG A 309 1.79 0.15 -23.36
N TYR A 310 2.81 -0.31 -22.64
CA TYR A 310 3.63 0.52 -21.78
C TYR A 310 5.10 0.29 -22.10
N VAL A 311 5.86 1.38 -22.28
CA VAL A 311 7.30 1.36 -22.48
C VAL A 311 7.94 2.22 -21.40
N THR A 312 8.95 1.67 -20.73
CA THR A 312 9.68 2.32 -19.64
C THR A 312 11.18 2.24 -19.91
N MET A 313 11.84 3.40 -20.05
CA MET A 313 13.27 3.49 -20.26
C MET A 313 13.94 3.99 -18.98
N HIS A 314 14.95 3.28 -18.49
CA HIS A 314 15.67 3.62 -17.27
C HIS A 314 17.16 3.86 -17.55
N ASP A 315 17.65 5.04 -17.18
CA ASP A 315 19.06 5.34 -16.99
C ASP A 315 19.39 5.34 -15.49
N ALA A 316 19.84 4.19 -14.99
CA ALA A 316 20.16 3.97 -13.57
C ALA A 316 21.68 3.92 -13.31
N GLY A 317 22.48 4.52 -14.20
CA GLY A 317 23.94 4.36 -14.16
C GLY A 317 24.36 2.90 -14.34
N ARG A 318 25.45 2.49 -13.69
CA ARG A 318 25.94 1.11 -13.81
C ARG A 318 24.96 0.10 -13.22
N LEU A 319 24.50 -0.86 -14.02
CA LEU A 319 23.64 -1.94 -13.54
C LEU A 319 24.47 -3.03 -12.85
N LEU A 320 24.26 -3.22 -11.54
CA LEU A 320 25.00 -4.24 -10.78
C LEU A 320 24.48 -5.67 -11.07
N ASN A 321 23.19 -5.80 -11.30
CA ASN A 321 22.55 -7.07 -11.66
C ASN A 321 21.29 -6.77 -12.51
N PRO A 322 21.37 -6.90 -13.85
CA PRO A 322 20.27 -6.55 -14.75
C PRO A 322 18.95 -7.30 -14.45
N LEU A 323 19.04 -8.58 -14.09
CA LEU A 323 17.85 -9.39 -13.76
C LEU A 323 17.10 -8.84 -12.53
N LEU A 324 17.83 -8.48 -11.47
CA LEU A 324 17.22 -7.88 -10.28
C LEU A 324 16.68 -6.47 -10.56
N VAL A 325 17.35 -5.71 -11.43
CA VAL A 325 16.90 -4.38 -11.88
C VAL A 325 15.55 -4.49 -12.59
N GLU A 326 15.42 -5.39 -13.57
CA GLU A 326 14.14 -5.64 -14.26
C GLU A 326 13.04 -6.05 -13.27
N GLY A 327 13.37 -6.91 -12.30
CA GLY A 327 12.42 -7.30 -11.25
C GLY A 327 11.94 -6.13 -10.38
N GLN A 328 12.81 -5.18 -10.06
CA GLN A 328 12.43 -3.96 -9.33
C GLN A 328 11.52 -3.06 -10.17
N ILE A 329 11.84 -2.88 -11.46
CA ILE A 329 11.03 -2.09 -12.40
C ILE A 329 9.64 -2.69 -12.56
N LEU A 330 9.53 -4.02 -12.72
CA LEU A 330 8.25 -4.72 -12.80
C LEU A 330 7.41 -4.52 -11.54
N GLY A 331 8.02 -4.65 -10.35
CA GLY A 331 7.33 -4.41 -9.08
C GLY A 331 6.86 -2.96 -8.93
N GLY A 332 7.75 -2.00 -9.20
CA GLY A 332 7.44 -0.57 -9.16
C GLY A 332 6.33 -0.19 -10.14
N PHE A 333 6.36 -0.74 -11.36
CA PHE A 333 5.31 -0.56 -12.35
C PHE A 333 3.97 -1.12 -11.87
N ALA A 334 3.93 -2.34 -11.32
CA ALA A 334 2.70 -2.94 -10.79
C ALA A 334 2.06 -2.10 -9.68
N HIS A 335 2.85 -1.64 -8.70
CA HIS A 335 2.37 -0.74 -7.64
C HIS A 335 1.86 0.59 -8.20
N ALA A 336 2.53 1.12 -9.23
CA ALA A 336 2.17 2.38 -9.82
C ALA A 336 0.90 2.30 -10.68
N VAL A 337 0.64 1.16 -11.33
CA VAL A 337 -0.66 0.85 -11.96
C VAL A 337 -1.77 0.84 -10.91
N GLY A 338 -1.52 0.22 -9.76
CA GLY A 338 -2.42 0.23 -8.60
C GLY A 338 -2.76 1.65 -8.17
N THR A 339 -1.73 2.47 -7.89
CA THR A 339 -1.89 3.88 -7.53
C THR A 339 -2.65 4.70 -8.59
N ALA A 340 -2.42 4.42 -9.88
CA ALA A 340 -3.00 5.20 -10.96
C ALA A 340 -4.47 4.85 -11.24
N LEU A 341 -4.87 3.59 -11.07
CA LEU A 341 -6.16 3.09 -11.58
C LEU A 341 -7.09 2.52 -10.49
N TYR A 342 -6.56 2.13 -9.32
CA TYR A 342 -7.30 1.29 -8.37
C TYR A 342 -7.25 1.75 -6.91
N GLU A 343 -6.06 2.03 -6.38
CA GLU A 343 -5.84 2.20 -4.93
C GLU A 343 -6.26 3.59 -4.43
N GLU A 344 -7.14 3.63 -3.43
CA GLU A 344 -7.59 4.87 -2.79
C GLU A 344 -7.77 4.67 -1.29
N TYR A 345 -7.20 5.57 -0.48
CA TYR A 345 -7.58 5.68 0.93
C TYR A 345 -8.87 6.49 1.04
N ALA A 346 -10.00 5.79 1.11
CA ALA A 346 -11.32 6.41 1.13
C ALA A 346 -11.81 6.65 2.57
N TYR A 347 -12.36 7.85 2.81
CA TYR A 347 -12.97 8.22 4.08
C TYR A 347 -14.38 8.75 3.83
N GLY A 348 -15.32 8.41 4.72
CA GLY A 348 -16.67 9.01 4.71
C GLY A 348 -16.68 10.41 5.30
N ASP A 349 -17.78 11.15 5.08
CA ASP A 349 -17.95 12.52 5.58
C ASP A 349 -17.87 12.63 7.12
N ASP A 350 -18.10 11.51 7.83
CA ASP A 350 -17.98 11.36 9.27
C ASP A 350 -16.57 10.95 9.74
N GLY A 351 -15.60 10.89 8.82
CA GLY A 351 -14.21 10.50 9.09
C GLY A 351 -13.99 8.99 9.18
N ARG A 352 -15.00 8.15 8.94
CA ARG A 352 -14.82 6.69 8.96
C ARG A 352 -13.94 6.22 7.81
N PHE A 353 -13.02 5.29 8.08
CA PHE A 353 -12.18 4.70 7.04
C PHE A 353 -12.95 3.64 6.26
N LEU A 354 -13.11 3.84 4.95
CA LEU A 354 -13.94 3.02 4.07
C LEU A 354 -13.15 1.92 3.37
N SER A 355 -11.86 2.13 3.12
CA SER A 355 -11.00 1.22 2.35
C SER A 355 -10.06 0.40 3.25
N GLY A 356 -10.59 -0.16 4.34
CA GLY A 356 -9.79 -0.85 5.37
C GLY A 356 -9.46 -2.32 5.09
N THR A 357 -9.94 -2.87 3.98
CA THR A 357 -9.74 -4.27 3.59
C THR A 357 -9.44 -4.37 2.09
N PHE A 358 -8.86 -5.48 1.63
CA PHE A 358 -8.64 -5.72 0.19
C PHE A 358 -9.93 -5.93 -0.63
N ALA A 359 -11.10 -5.97 0.00
CA ALA A 359 -12.36 -5.88 -0.74
C ALA A 359 -12.63 -4.46 -1.27
N ASP A 360 -12.09 -3.45 -0.58
CA ASP A 360 -12.34 -2.03 -0.84
C ASP A 360 -11.06 -1.29 -1.29
N TYR A 361 -9.89 -1.70 -0.81
CA TYR A 361 -8.57 -1.24 -1.25
C TYR A 361 -8.04 -2.18 -2.32
N LEU A 362 -8.27 -1.82 -3.58
CA LEU A 362 -8.07 -2.68 -4.73
C LEU A 362 -6.59 -2.74 -5.13
N VAL A 363 -5.86 -3.72 -4.59
CA VAL A 363 -4.51 -4.05 -5.04
C VAL A 363 -4.61 -4.76 -6.40
N PRO A 364 -3.94 -4.29 -7.46
CA PRO A 364 -4.06 -4.87 -8.79
C PRO A 364 -3.49 -6.29 -8.83
N THR A 365 -4.05 -7.14 -9.70
CA THR A 365 -3.58 -8.51 -9.92
C THR A 365 -2.86 -8.64 -11.26
N ALA A 366 -2.42 -9.86 -11.60
CA ALA A 366 -1.83 -10.15 -12.90
C ALA A 366 -2.79 -9.91 -14.09
N CYS A 367 -4.10 -9.82 -13.85
CA CYS A 367 -5.09 -9.53 -14.89
C CYS A 367 -5.13 -8.03 -15.27
N GLU A 368 -4.77 -7.15 -14.34
CA GLU A 368 -4.82 -5.69 -14.52
C GLU A 368 -3.46 -5.10 -14.93
N VAL A 369 -2.35 -5.76 -14.56
CA VAL A 369 -0.99 -5.28 -14.81
C VAL A 369 -0.42 -5.93 -16.07
N PRO A 370 -0.28 -5.19 -17.19
CA PRO A 370 0.37 -5.73 -18.39
C PRO A 370 1.88 -5.87 -18.17
N VAL A 371 2.56 -6.66 -19.01
CA VAL A 371 4.02 -6.68 -19.02
C VAL A 371 4.53 -5.45 -19.78
N PRO A 372 5.28 -4.53 -19.15
CA PRO A 372 5.85 -3.38 -19.85
C PRO A 372 7.05 -3.81 -20.71
N VAL A 373 7.35 -3.02 -21.74
CA VAL A 373 8.65 -3.09 -22.43
C VAL A 373 9.65 -2.29 -21.60
N ILE A 374 10.66 -2.96 -21.06
CA ILE A 374 11.70 -2.35 -20.24
C ILE A 374 12.94 -2.13 -21.11
N LEU A 375 13.47 -0.91 -21.08
CA LEU A 375 14.68 -0.52 -21.80
C LEU A 375 15.67 0.12 -20.84
N HIS A 376 16.97 0.01 -21.16
CA HIS A 376 18.05 0.47 -20.32
C HIS A 376 19.04 1.36 -21.06
N ARG A 377 19.59 2.32 -20.33
CA ARG A 377 20.82 3.06 -20.65
C ARG A 377 21.67 3.14 -19.39
N GLU A 378 22.98 3.29 -19.54
CA GLU A 378 23.89 3.47 -18.42
C GLU A 378 24.69 4.76 -18.58
N SER A 379 24.35 5.78 -17.77
CA SER A 379 25.18 6.96 -17.53
C SER A 379 25.73 6.89 -16.10
N PRO A 380 26.92 6.29 -15.89
CA PRO A 380 27.45 6.03 -14.55
C PRO A 380 27.59 7.30 -13.71
N SER A 381 27.24 7.20 -12.43
CA SER A 381 27.41 8.31 -11.50
C SER A 381 28.89 8.57 -11.22
N PRO A 382 29.38 9.82 -11.33
CA PRO A 382 30.75 10.15 -10.97
C PRO A 382 30.97 10.22 -9.45
N VAL A 383 29.90 10.13 -8.64
CA VAL A 383 29.94 10.37 -7.19
C VAL A 383 29.70 9.12 -6.35
N THR A 384 29.44 7.95 -6.97
CA THR A 384 29.31 6.66 -6.28
C THR A 384 30.48 5.73 -6.60
N PRO A 385 30.92 4.86 -5.66
CA PRO A 385 32.09 4.02 -5.87
C PRO A 385 31.96 3.05 -7.04
N LEU A 386 30.73 2.61 -7.31
CA LEU A 386 30.41 1.64 -8.36
C LEU A 386 29.90 2.30 -9.65
N GLY A 387 29.66 3.62 -9.68
CA GLY A 387 28.96 4.29 -10.77
C GLY A 387 27.47 3.94 -10.88
N ALA A 388 26.93 3.15 -9.93
CA ALA A 388 25.54 2.76 -9.87
C ALA A 388 24.67 3.88 -9.24
N LYS A 389 23.43 4.00 -9.73
CA LYS A 389 22.36 4.85 -9.17
C LYS A 389 21.20 3.98 -8.64
N GLY A 390 20.15 4.62 -8.14
CA GLY A 390 18.90 3.95 -7.74
C GLY A 390 17.99 3.62 -8.93
N VAL A 391 17.12 2.61 -8.77
CA VAL A 391 16.13 2.17 -9.80
C VAL A 391 14.81 1.65 -9.20
N GLY A 392 14.69 1.59 -7.88
CA GLY A 392 13.61 0.84 -7.23
C GLY A 392 12.28 1.60 -7.11
N GLU A 393 12.31 2.93 -7.24
CA GLU A 393 11.16 3.79 -6.94
C GLU A 393 10.65 4.52 -8.19
N GLY A 394 11.42 4.48 -9.28
CA GLY A 394 11.20 5.15 -10.55
C GLY A 394 9.76 5.15 -11.07
N ASN A 395 9.22 3.96 -11.34
CA ASN A 395 7.90 3.82 -11.94
C ASN A 395 6.75 4.31 -11.04
N CYS A 396 6.93 4.30 -9.72
CA CYS A 396 5.96 4.88 -8.78
C CYS A 396 5.81 6.41 -8.99
N MET A 397 6.79 7.05 -9.63
CA MET A 397 6.76 8.47 -9.96
C MET A 397 6.24 8.72 -11.39
N SER A 398 6.70 7.97 -12.38
CA SER A 398 6.42 8.20 -13.81
C SER A 398 5.08 7.62 -14.27
N THR A 399 4.75 6.40 -13.86
CA THR A 399 3.56 5.66 -14.36
C THR A 399 2.24 6.37 -14.12
N PRO A 400 1.97 6.92 -12.92
CA PRO A 400 0.70 7.60 -12.69
C PRO A 400 0.56 8.86 -13.56
N ALA A 401 1.66 9.57 -13.81
CA ALA A 401 1.67 10.74 -14.68
C ALA A 401 1.50 10.36 -16.16
N CYS A 402 2.21 9.30 -16.60
CA CYS A 402 2.14 8.79 -17.96
C CYS A 402 0.72 8.34 -18.33
N LEU A 403 0.07 7.55 -17.45
CA LEU A 403 -1.31 7.10 -17.64
C LEU A 403 -2.31 8.26 -17.62
N ALA A 404 -2.16 9.22 -16.71
CA ALA A 404 -3.01 10.41 -16.69
C ALA A 404 -2.83 11.27 -17.95
N ASN A 405 -1.61 11.40 -18.47
CA ASN A 405 -1.36 12.09 -19.74
C ASN A 405 -2.00 11.33 -20.92
N ALA A 406 -1.95 10.00 -20.93
CA ALA A 406 -2.60 9.19 -21.97
C ALA A 406 -4.13 9.32 -21.94
N VAL A 407 -4.74 9.33 -20.74
CA VAL A 407 -6.18 9.61 -20.58
C VAL A 407 -6.53 11.03 -21.01
N ALA A 408 -5.68 12.02 -20.72
CA ALA A 408 -5.88 13.40 -21.19
C ALA A 408 -5.92 13.47 -22.72
N ASP A 409 -4.98 12.81 -23.39
CA ASP A 409 -4.94 12.72 -24.86
C ASP A 409 -6.18 11.98 -25.40
N ALA A 410 -6.60 10.88 -24.77
CA ALA A 410 -7.77 10.11 -25.20
C ALA A 410 -9.09 10.90 -25.10
N LEU A 411 -9.24 11.73 -24.06
CA LEU A 411 -10.45 12.53 -23.82
C LEU A 411 -10.40 13.92 -24.47
N GLY A 412 -9.22 14.40 -24.88
CA GLY A 412 -9.03 15.75 -25.39
C GLY A 412 -9.33 16.84 -24.37
N GLY A 413 -9.19 16.55 -23.07
CA GLY A 413 -9.76 17.37 -22.01
C GLY A 413 -9.18 17.14 -20.61
N PRO A 414 -9.86 17.64 -19.57
CA PRO A 414 -9.41 17.49 -18.19
C PRO A 414 -9.40 16.01 -17.76
N VAL A 415 -8.55 15.69 -16.79
CA VAL A 415 -8.40 14.37 -16.21
C VAL A 415 -8.75 14.48 -14.73
N PRO A 416 -9.50 13.51 -14.16
CA PRO A 416 -9.86 13.57 -12.75
C PRO A 416 -8.62 13.32 -11.87
N SER A 417 -8.76 13.53 -10.56
CA SER A 417 -7.74 13.07 -9.63
C SER A 417 -7.62 11.54 -9.67
N LEU A 418 -6.40 11.04 -9.46
CA LEU A 418 -6.16 9.61 -9.29
C LEU A 418 -6.91 9.07 -8.05
N PRO A 419 -7.26 7.77 -8.04
CA PRO A 419 -7.15 6.83 -9.16
C PRO A 419 -8.16 7.10 -10.28
N LEU A 420 -7.83 6.75 -11.52
CA LEU A 420 -8.65 6.91 -12.73
C LEU A 420 -9.72 5.81 -12.82
N THR A 421 -10.58 5.73 -11.79
CA THR A 421 -11.60 4.69 -11.70
C THR A 421 -12.63 4.82 -12.83
N PRO A 422 -13.27 3.71 -13.25
CA PRO A 422 -14.31 3.75 -14.28
C PRO A 422 -15.41 4.77 -13.97
N ALA A 423 -15.81 4.91 -12.70
CA ALA A 423 -16.82 5.89 -12.28
C ALA A 423 -16.35 7.35 -12.48
N LYS A 424 -15.11 7.68 -12.13
CA LYS A 424 -14.53 9.02 -12.34
C LYS A 424 -14.39 9.36 -13.82
N ILE A 425 -14.07 8.37 -14.66
CA ILE A 425 -13.98 8.55 -16.11
C ILE A 425 -15.37 8.65 -16.75
N ALA A 426 -16.31 7.78 -16.37
CA ALA A 426 -17.71 7.80 -16.83
C ALA A 426 -18.36 9.17 -16.63
N ALA A 427 -18.12 9.80 -15.48
CA ALA A 427 -18.60 11.16 -15.18
C ALA A 427 -18.10 12.25 -16.15
N LEU A 428 -17.02 12.00 -16.89
CA LEU A 428 -16.48 12.91 -17.91
C LEU A 428 -16.98 12.60 -19.32
N ILE A 429 -17.33 11.35 -19.62
CA ILE A 429 -17.71 10.90 -20.97
C ILE A 429 -19.21 10.73 -21.17
N HIS A 430 -19.98 10.55 -20.09
CA HIS A 430 -21.42 10.36 -20.14
C HIS A 430 -22.16 11.63 -19.74
N PRO A 431 -23.37 11.87 -20.28
CA PRO A 431 -24.23 12.94 -19.81
C PRO A 431 -24.60 12.71 -18.33
N PRO A 432 -24.97 13.78 -17.60
CA PRO A 432 -25.47 13.65 -16.23
C PRO A 432 -26.60 12.64 -16.15
N GLU A 433 -26.57 11.77 -15.14
CA GLU A 433 -27.64 10.80 -14.94
C GLU A 433 -28.98 11.55 -14.79
N PRO A 434 -30.00 11.20 -15.58
CA PRO A 434 -31.29 11.85 -15.47
C PRO A 434 -31.86 11.63 -14.06
N PRO A 435 -32.53 12.64 -13.48
CA PRO A 435 -33.07 12.52 -12.14
C PRO A 435 -33.99 11.31 -12.06
N ARG A 436 -33.88 10.55 -10.96
CA ARG A 436 -34.74 9.40 -10.70
C ARG A 436 -36.20 9.83 -10.92
N PRO A 437 -37.00 9.08 -11.70
CA PRO A 437 -38.41 9.39 -11.86
C PRO A 437 -39.06 9.52 -10.49
N THR A 438 -39.67 10.67 -10.21
CA THR A 438 -40.47 10.87 -9.01
C THR A 438 -41.57 9.81 -9.04
N ALA A 439 -41.56 8.90 -8.06
CA ALA A 439 -42.63 7.94 -7.90
C ALA A 439 -43.96 8.71 -7.87
N ALA A 440 -44.93 8.27 -8.67
CA ALA A 440 -46.25 8.88 -8.73
C ALA A 440 -46.76 9.15 -7.31
N ALA A 441 -47.22 10.39 -7.08
CA ALA A 441 -47.76 10.86 -5.82
C ALA A 441 -48.84 9.87 -5.32
N GLY A 442 -48.53 9.10 -4.29
CA GLY A 442 -49.44 8.06 -3.79
C GLY A 442 -48.84 7.10 -2.76
N VAL A 443 -47.52 6.99 -2.68
CA VAL A 443 -46.86 6.27 -1.57
C VAL A 443 -46.20 7.30 -0.68
N THR A 444 -46.84 7.62 0.45
CA THR A 444 -46.21 8.35 1.55
C THR A 444 -44.98 7.56 1.99
N ALA A 445 -43.80 8.04 1.59
CA ALA A 445 -42.54 7.50 2.03
C ALA A 445 -42.51 7.55 3.56
N ALA A 446 -42.18 6.41 4.19
CA ALA A 446 -41.90 6.36 5.62
C ALA A 446 -40.78 7.38 5.94
N PRO A 447 -40.83 8.06 7.09
CA PRO A 447 -39.82 9.04 7.46
C PRO A 447 -38.44 8.40 7.43
N ALA A 448 -37.49 9.06 6.77
CA ALA A 448 -36.12 8.61 6.68
C ALA A 448 -35.53 8.39 8.08
N PRO A 449 -34.76 7.31 8.32
CA PRO A 449 -34.07 7.12 9.59
C PRO A 449 -33.12 8.30 9.81
N SER A 450 -33.12 8.82 11.04
CA SER A 450 -32.28 9.96 11.41
C SER A 450 -30.81 9.65 11.18
N ALA A 451 -30.09 10.66 10.71
CA ALA A 451 -28.65 10.65 10.50
C ALA A 451 -27.91 10.48 11.84
N SER A 452 -27.79 9.24 12.29
CA SER A 452 -26.77 8.79 13.24
C SER A 452 -26.19 7.51 12.65
N GLY A 453 -24.87 7.43 12.54
CA GLY A 453 -24.10 6.47 11.73
C GLY A 453 -24.18 4.99 12.10
N GLY A 454 -25.37 4.47 12.43
CA GLY A 454 -25.65 3.05 12.58
C GLY A 454 -26.06 2.39 11.26
N ARG A 455 -25.72 1.11 11.09
CA ARG A 455 -26.15 0.31 9.94
C ARG A 455 -27.65 -0.01 10.10
N GLY A 456 -28.47 0.32 9.11
CA GLY A 456 -29.92 0.10 9.15
C GLY A 456 -30.32 -1.37 8.91
N LEU A 457 -31.15 -1.92 9.79
CA LEU A 457 -31.85 -3.20 9.68
C LEU A 457 -33.31 -2.90 9.39
N THR A 458 -33.93 -3.57 8.42
CA THR A 458 -35.37 -3.41 8.13
C THR A 458 -36.02 -4.76 7.92
N GLY A 459 -37.28 -4.93 8.32
CA GLY A 459 -38.02 -6.16 8.05
C GLY A 459 -39.53 -6.01 8.22
N GLU A 460 -40.26 -6.97 7.68
CA GLU A 460 -41.71 -7.07 7.81
C GLU A 460 -42.16 -8.53 7.91
N GLY A 461 -43.36 -8.75 8.47
CA GLY A 461 -43.95 -10.08 8.55
C GLY A 461 -45.34 -10.07 9.17
N SER A 462 -45.97 -11.23 9.22
CA SER A 462 -47.27 -11.43 9.86
C SER A 462 -47.36 -12.77 10.61
N ARG A 463 -48.23 -12.80 11.63
CA ARG A 463 -48.52 -13.98 12.46
C ARG A 463 -50.00 -14.04 12.82
N GLU A 464 -50.58 -15.23 12.80
CA GLU A 464 -51.94 -15.47 13.32
C GLU A 464 -51.86 -15.77 14.82
N VAL A 465 -52.67 -15.07 15.61
CA VAL A 465 -52.78 -15.24 17.06
C VAL A 465 -54.21 -15.68 17.38
N PRO A 466 -54.44 -16.79 18.10
CA PRO A 466 -55.77 -17.34 18.36
C PRO A 466 -56.50 -16.61 19.50
N ALA A 467 -56.61 -15.28 19.39
CA ALA A 467 -57.32 -14.41 20.32
C ALA A 467 -57.95 -13.23 19.57
N THR A 468 -58.91 -12.53 20.18
CA THR A 468 -59.53 -11.35 19.54
C THR A 468 -58.56 -10.17 19.51
N PRO A 469 -58.72 -9.20 18.60
CA PRO A 469 -57.83 -8.03 18.54
C PRO A 469 -57.75 -7.29 19.87
N GLU A 470 -58.85 -7.23 20.62
CA GLU A 470 -58.93 -6.59 21.93
C GLU A 470 -58.11 -7.33 23.00
N GLN A 471 -58.08 -8.66 22.95
CA GLN A 471 -57.27 -9.49 23.86
C GLN A 471 -55.78 -9.35 23.53
N VAL A 472 -55.41 -9.39 22.24
CA VAL A 472 -54.03 -9.17 21.80
C VAL A 472 -53.56 -7.76 22.18
N TRP A 473 -54.42 -6.76 21.96
CA TRP A 473 -54.18 -5.37 22.34
C TRP A 473 -53.93 -5.21 23.85
N ALA A 474 -54.76 -5.84 24.69
CA ALA A 474 -54.58 -5.81 26.14
C ALA A 474 -53.26 -6.45 26.59
N ILE A 475 -52.86 -7.57 25.98
CA ILE A 475 -51.57 -8.24 26.28
C ILE A 475 -50.38 -7.35 25.90
N LEU A 476 -50.43 -6.65 24.77
CA LEU A 476 -49.33 -5.80 24.30
C LEU A 476 -49.12 -4.54 25.16
N LEU A 477 -50.16 -4.08 25.87
CA LEU A 477 -50.13 -2.89 26.72
C LEU A 477 -49.92 -3.19 28.21
N ASP A 478 -50.16 -4.42 28.65
CA ASP A 478 -49.90 -4.82 30.04
C ASP A 478 -48.38 -4.99 30.28
N PRO A 479 -47.77 -4.23 31.20
CA PRO A 479 -46.33 -4.30 31.45
C PRO A 479 -45.84 -5.68 31.89
N LYS A 480 -46.63 -6.40 32.72
CA LYS A 480 -46.23 -7.71 33.24
C LYS A 480 -46.31 -8.76 32.13
N GLU A 481 -47.34 -8.67 31.30
CA GLU A 481 -47.49 -9.55 30.14
C GLU A 481 -46.39 -9.28 29.11
N LEU A 482 -46.14 -8.01 28.76
CA LEU A 482 -45.12 -7.61 27.80
C LEU A 482 -43.71 -8.07 28.25
N ALA A 483 -43.38 -7.93 29.54
CA ALA A 483 -42.12 -8.42 30.08
C ALA A 483 -41.92 -9.94 29.86
N ALA A 484 -42.99 -10.73 30.02
CA ALA A 484 -42.94 -12.17 29.81
C ALA A 484 -42.72 -12.55 28.32
N LEU A 485 -43.23 -11.73 27.40
CA LEU A 485 -43.10 -11.93 25.96
C LEU A 485 -41.70 -11.60 25.43
N LEU A 486 -41.01 -10.62 26.01
CA LEU A 486 -39.70 -10.16 25.53
C LEU A 486 -38.60 -11.19 25.81
N PRO A 487 -37.90 -11.72 24.78
CA PRO A 487 -36.80 -12.66 24.99
C PRO A 487 -35.63 -11.99 25.73
N GLY A 488 -35.16 -12.62 26.82
CA GLY A 488 -34.02 -12.13 27.60
C GLY A 488 -34.32 -10.93 28.51
N CYS A 489 -35.58 -10.54 28.68
CA CYS A 489 -36.00 -9.49 29.60
C CYS A 489 -35.80 -9.95 31.06
N GLU A 490 -34.94 -9.26 31.81
CA GLU A 490 -34.70 -9.48 33.24
C GLU A 490 -35.58 -8.56 34.11
N ALA A 491 -35.83 -7.33 33.64
CA ALA A 491 -36.69 -6.35 34.31
C ALA A 491 -37.39 -5.44 33.28
N LEU A 492 -38.61 -4.98 33.60
CA LEU A 492 -39.38 -4.00 32.82
C LEU A 492 -40.12 -3.05 33.77
N ASP A 493 -39.65 -1.82 33.86
CA ASP A 493 -40.20 -0.79 34.72
C ASP A 493 -41.01 0.23 33.91
N LEU A 494 -42.21 0.58 34.38
CA LEU A 494 -43.00 1.65 33.79
C LEU A 494 -42.41 3.00 34.25
N VAL A 495 -41.88 3.78 33.30
CA VAL A 495 -41.22 5.08 33.58
C VAL A 495 -42.03 6.29 33.11
N GLY A 496 -43.13 6.05 32.38
CA GLY A 496 -44.07 7.09 31.96
C GLY A 496 -45.32 6.49 31.32
N ALA A 497 -46.29 7.33 30.94
CA ALA A 497 -47.46 6.87 30.21
C ALA A 497 -47.03 6.25 28.88
N ASN A 498 -47.22 4.93 28.74
CA ASN A 498 -46.77 4.13 27.60
C ASN A 498 -45.25 4.13 27.36
N ALA A 499 -44.45 4.37 28.40
CA ALA A 499 -42.99 4.36 28.34
C ALA A 499 -42.40 3.42 29.39
N TYR A 500 -41.44 2.60 28.95
CA TYR A 500 -40.87 1.50 29.72
C TYR A 500 -39.34 1.57 29.69
N ARG A 501 -38.72 1.18 30.79
CA ARG A 501 -37.29 0.88 30.86
C ARG A 501 -37.12 -0.63 31.05
N ALA A 502 -36.38 -1.27 30.16
CA ALA A 502 -36.14 -2.70 30.17
C ALA A 502 -34.66 -3.02 30.40
N GLU A 503 -34.36 -4.05 31.17
CA GLU A 503 -33.05 -4.69 31.17
C GLU A 503 -33.14 -6.00 30.39
N VAL A 504 -32.36 -6.12 29.31
CA VAL A 504 -32.43 -7.26 28.40
C VAL A 504 -31.04 -7.83 28.16
N VAL A 505 -30.92 -9.15 28.28
CA VAL A 505 -29.69 -9.88 27.93
C VAL A 505 -29.87 -10.56 26.58
N VAL A 506 -29.13 -10.08 25.57
CA VAL A 506 -29.20 -10.61 24.20
C VAL A 506 -27.83 -11.16 23.78
N GLY A 507 -27.86 -12.35 23.17
CA GLY A 507 -26.71 -12.96 22.51
C GLY A 507 -26.82 -12.88 20.99
N ILE A 508 -25.79 -12.37 20.33
CA ILE A 508 -25.66 -12.31 18.86
C ILE A 508 -24.34 -13.01 18.49
N GLY A 509 -24.44 -14.29 18.10
CA GLY A 509 -23.28 -15.16 17.80
C GLY A 509 -22.34 -15.30 19.01
N PRO A 510 -21.03 -14.98 18.89
CA PRO A 510 -20.10 -15.09 20.02
C PRO A 510 -20.25 -13.95 21.03
N VAL A 511 -21.05 -12.92 20.75
CA VAL A 511 -21.19 -11.73 21.59
C VAL A 511 -22.45 -11.84 22.45
N ARG A 512 -22.31 -11.78 23.77
CA ARG A 512 -23.43 -11.72 24.72
C ARG A 512 -23.31 -10.46 25.56
N GLY A 513 -24.39 -9.69 25.65
CA GLY A 513 -24.40 -8.41 26.36
C GLY A 513 -25.69 -8.17 27.13
N ARG A 514 -25.58 -7.44 28.24
CA ARG A 514 -26.72 -6.85 28.96
C ARG A 514 -26.91 -5.42 28.44
N TYR A 515 -28.15 -5.10 28.09
CA TYR A 515 -28.56 -3.82 27.54
C TYR A 515 -29.62 -3.20 28.45
N THR A 516 -29.48 -1.90 28.71
CA THR A 516 -30.57 -1.09 29.24
C THR A 516 -31.27 -0.45 28.06
N ALA A 517 -32.56 -0.72 27.90
CA ALA A 517 -33.38 -0.22 26.81
C ALA A 517 -34.51 0.68 27.33
N GLU A 518 -34.81 1.73 26.59
CA GLU A 518 -35.99 2.58 26.78
C GLU A 518 -36.93 2.35 25.60
N VAL A 519 -38.19 2.09 25.90
CA VAL A 519 -39.22 1.70 24.94
C VAL A 519 -40.44 2.58 25.14
N ALA A 520 -40.97 3.16 24.06
CA ALA A 520 -42.19 3.96 24.09
C ALA A 520 -43.19 3.50 23.05
N LEU A 521 -44.46 3.39 23.44
CA LEU A 521 -45.59 3.16 22.55
C LEU A 521 -46.24 4.49 22.18
N SER A 522 -46.50 4.68 20.89
CA SER A 522 -47.07 5.91 20.31
C SER A 522 -48.03 5.56 19.18
N ASN A 523 -48.79 6.54 18.69
CA ASN A 523 -49.78 6.37 17.61
C ASN A 523 -50.74 5.20 17.88
N LEU A 524 -51.31 5.17 19.08
CA LEU A 524 -52.25 4.13 19.50
C LEU A 524 -53.61 4.34 18.83
N ASP A 525 -54.06 3.35 18.07
CA ASP A 525 -55.42 3.25 17.51
C ASP A 525 -56.06 1.96 18.05
N PRO A 526 -56.68 1.98 19.26
CA PRO A 526 -57.19 0.77 19.88
C PRO A 526 -58.40 0.16 19.13
N PRO A 527 -58.45 -1.17 18.88
CA PRO A 527 -57.41 -2.19 19.08
C PRO A 527 -56.59 -2.47 17.80
N ASN A 528 -56.61 -1.58 16.80
CA ASN A 528 -56.20 -1.86 15.43
C ASN A 528 -54.70 -1.65 15.15
N ALA A 529 -54.03 -0.67 15.79
CA ALA A 529 -52.63 -0.38 15.46
C ALA A 529 -51.85 0.35 16.57
N LEU A 530 -50.54 0.11 16.63
CA LEU A 530 -49.62 0.84 17.51
C LEU A 530 -48.23 1.00 16.87
N THR A 531 -47.48 1.99 17.35
CA THR A 531 -46.06 2.19 17.00
C THR A 531 -45.18 2.04 18.23
N LEU A 532 -44.24 1.11 18.16
CA LEU A 532 -43.20 0.87 19.15
C LEU A 532 -41.94 1.63 18.73
N THR A 533 -41.36 2.40 19.64
CA THR A 533 -40.01 2.97 19.47
C THR A 533 -39.13 2.49 20.61
N GLY A 534 -37.88 2.16 20.31
CA GLY A 534 -36.96 1.63 21.29
C GLY A 534 -35.54 2.14 21.06
N SER A 535 -34.81 2.38 22.15
CA SER A 535 -33.37 2.62 22.11
C SER A 535 -32.70 1.88 23.25
N GLY A 536 -31.46 1.44 23.06
CA GLY A 536 -30.73 0.69 24.07
C GLY A 536 -29.23 0.90 23.97
N THR A 537 -28.56 0.87 25.12
CA THR A 537 -27.11 1.07 25.22
C THR A 537 -26.46 0.02 26.10
N SER A 538 -25.19 -0.29 25.81
CA SER A 538 -24.35 -1.19 26.58
C SER A 538 -22.87 -0.84 26.39
N ALA A 539 -21.99 -1.46 27.16
CA ALA A 539 -20.53 -1.39 26.96
C ALA A 539 -20.05 -1.94 25.60
N LEU A 540 -20.90 -2.71 24.90
CA LEU A 540 -20.57 -3.34 23.61
C LEU A 540 -21.10 -2.54 22.41
N GLY A 541 -22.01 -1.60 22.62
CA GLY A 541 -22.62 -0.80 21.57
C GLY A 541 -24.00 -0.28 21.91
N SER A 542 -24.62 0.39 20.93
CA SER A 542 -25.95 0.97 21.02
C SER A 542 -26.86 0.44 19.91
N GLY A 543 -28.16 0.52 20.11
CA GLY A 543 -29.15 0.28 19.07
C GLY A 543 -30.39 1.12 19.27
N SER A 544 -31.07 1.45 18.18
CA SER A 544 -32.40 2.06 18.24
C SER A 544 -33.28 1.49 17.14
N GLY A 545 -34.59 1.66 17.26
CA GLY A 545 -35.50 1.18 16.23
C GLY A 545 -36.94 1.61 16.44
N THR A 546 -37.70 1.48 15.38
CA THR A 546 -39.12 1.75 15.31
C THR A 546 -39.82 0.56 14.67
N GLY A 547 -40.97 0.17 15.22
CA GLY A 547 -41.79 -0.92 14.74
C GLY A 547 -43.25 -0.48 14.69
N HIS A 548 -43.92 -0.71 13.57
CA HIS A 548 -45.35 -0.49 13.42
C HIS A 548 -46.06 -1.84 13.42
N VAL A 549 -47.11 -1.98 14.24
CA VAL A 549 -47.89 -3.21 14.40
C VAL A 549 -49.35 -2.92 14.11
N THR A 550 -49.99 -3.75 13.28
CA THR A 550 -51.43 -3.72 13.00
C THR A 550 -52.08 -5.05 13.37
N LEU A 551 -53.30 -4.97 13.89
CA LEU A 551 -54.13 -6.09 14.32
C LEU A 551 -55.38 -6.13 13.44
N GLU A 552 -55.53 -7.21 12.68
CA GLU A 552 -56.70 -7.44 11.83
C GLU A 552 -57.46 -8.67 12.32
N ARG A 553 -58.78 -8.56 12.49
CA ARG A 553 -59.61 -9.69 12.90
C ARG A 553 -59.68 -10.73 11.77
N THR A 554 -59.40 -11.99 12.09
CA THR A 554 -59.55 -13.13 11.17
C THR A 554 -60.63 -14.10 11.66
N LEU A 555 -60.99 -15.08 10.83
CA LEU A 555 -61.99 -16.10 11.19
C LEU A 555 -61.58 -16.95 12.40
N THR A 556 -60.27 -17.07 12.67
CA THR A 556 -59.69 -17.92 13.70
C THR A 556 -58.98 -17.16 14.82
N GLY A 557 -59.03 -15.82 14.82
CA GLY A 557 -58.36 -14.97 15.81
C GLY A 557 -57.98 -13.59 15.26
N THR A 558 -56.69 -13.24 15.38
CA THR A 558 -56.14 -11.95 14.96
C THR A 558 -54.87 -12.15 14.15
N ARG A 559 -54.81 -11.54 12.97
CA ARG A 559 -53.58 -11.39 12.19
C ARG A 559 -52.82 -10.17 12.69
N VAL A 560 -51.66 -10.42 13.26
CA VAL A 560 -50.71 -9.38 13.68
C VAL A 560 -49.69 -9.17 12.56
N THR A 561 -49.71 -8.00 11.93
CA THR A 561 -48.74 -7.61 10.91
C THR A 561 -47.78 -6.60 11.51
N TYR A 562 -46.49 -6.73 11.22
CA TYR A 562 -45.48 -5.81 11.72
C TYR A 562 -44.49 -5.40 10.62
N ARG A 563 -44.01 -4.16 10.72
CA ARG A 563 -42.88 -3.62 9.97
C ARG A 563 -41.94 -2.92 10.92
N TYR A 564 -40.64 -3.08 10.76
CA TYR A 564 -39.67 -2.41 11.61
C TYR A 564 -38.45 -1.90 10.85
N GLY A 565 -37.85 -0.85 11.40
CA GLY A 565 -36.54 -0.35 11.07
C GLY A 565 -35.72 -0.18 12.34
N ALA A 566 -34.48 -0.61 12.35
CA ALA A 566 -33.57 -0.47 13.49
C ALA A 566 -32.17 -0.04 13.01
N SER A 567 -31.39 0.57 13.88
CA SER A 567 -29.99 0.88 13.66
C SER A 567 -29.16 0.32 14.80
N VAL A 568 -27.98 -0.20 14.48
CA VAL A 568 -27.04 -0.75 15.47
C VAL A 568 -25.67 -0.10 15.28
N GLY A 569 -25.05 0.31 16.39
CA GLY A 569 -23.74 0.95 16.46
C GLY A 569 -22.81 0.32 17.49
N GLY A 570 -21.52 0.68 17.43
CA GLY A 570 -20.48 0.16 18.32
C GLY A 570 -19.89 -1.20 17.90
N LYS A 571 -19.24 -1.92 18.83
CA LYS A 571 -18.53 -3.18 18.54
C LYS A 571 -19.45 -4.27 18.00
N VAL A 572 -20.74 -4.23 18.35
CA VAL A 572 -21.76 -5.18 17.86
C VAL A 572 -22.02 -5.01 16.35
N ALA A 573 -21.85 -3.80 15.79
CA ALA A 573 -22.04 -3.57 14.35
C ALA A 573 -20.97 -4.25 13.46
N ALA A 574 -19.82 -4.62 14.05
CA ALA A 574 -18.72 -5.29 13.35
C ALA A 574 -18.99 -6.78 13.04
N VAL A 575 -20.05 -7.36 13.62
CA VAL A 575 -20.37 -8.80 13.50
C VAL A 575 -20.98 -9.18 12.13
N GLY A 576 -21.35 -8.17 11.32
CA GLY A 576 -21.81 -8.34 9.94
C GLY A 576 -23.34 -8.42 9.78
N GLY A 577 -23.85 -7.83 8.69
CA GLY A 577 -25.29 -7.62 8.47
C GLY A 577 -26.13 -8.89 8.45
N ARG A 578 -25.64 -9.96 7.80
CA ARG A 578 -26.35 -11.24 7.73
C ARG A 578 -26.60 -11.88 9.11
N MET A 579 -25.67 -11.67 10.04
CA MET A 579 -25.79 -12.24 11.39
C MET A 579 -26.75 -11.44 12.26
N LEU A 580 -26.73 -10.10 12.12
CA LEU A 580 -27.70 -9.21 12.76
C LEU A 580 -29.12 -9.47 12.26
N ASP A 581 -29.33 -9.58 10.95
CA ASP A 581 -30.64 -9.92 10.35
C ASP A 581 -31.17 -11.26 10.88
N SER A 582 -30.31 -12.26 10.99
CA SER A 582 -30.66 -13.59 11.49
C SER A 582 -31.05 -13.54 12.97
N ALA A 583 -30.32 -12.78 13.79
CA ALA A 583 -30.63 -12.58 15.20
C ALA A 583 -31.97 -11.84 15.39
N SER A 584 -32.21 -10.78 14.62
CA SER A 584 -33.48 -10.02 14.67
C SER A 584 -34.68 -10.89 14.31
N ARG A 585 -34.59 -11.69 13.24
CA ARG A 585 -35.66 -12.64 12.86
C ARG A 585 -35.93 -13.67 13.96
N LEU A 586 -34.88 -14.17 14.61
CA LEU A 586 -35.00 -15.15 15.68
C LEU A 586 -35.69 -14.57 16.93
N LEU A 587 -35.29 -13.36 17.37
CA LEU A 587 -35.90 -12.68 18.52
C LEU A 587 -37.37 -12.35 18.28
N ILE A 588 -37.70 -11.86 17.07
CA ILE A 588 -39.09 -11.58 16.69
C ILE A 588 -39.90 -12.88 16.65
N GLY A 589 -39.33 -13.96 16.12
CA GLY A 589 -39.95 -15.29 16.15
C GLY A 589 -40.31 -15.72 17.58
N GLN A 590 -39.35 -15.66 18.50
CA GLN A 590 -39.55 -16.02 19.91
C GLN A 590 -40.61 -15.16 20.61
N PHE A 591 -40.64 -13.87 20.33
CA PHE A 591 -41.68 -12.97 20.84
C PHE A 591 -43.07 -13.42 20.41
N PHE A 592 -43.27 -13.68 19.11
CA PHE A 592 -44.57 -14.10 18.59
C PHE A 592 -44.97 -15.50 19.04
N GLU A 593 -44.03 -16.43 19.18
CA GLU A 593 -44.29 -17.76 19.75
C GLU A 593 -44.85 -17.65 21.18
N LYS A 594 -44.22 -16.81 22.02
CA LYS A 594 -44.71 -16.55 23.37
C LYS A 594 -46.07 -15.85 23.37
N LEU A 595 -46.30 -14.90 22.45
CA LEU A 595 -47.57 -14.19 22.33
C LEU A 595 -48.70 -15.14 21.96
N VAL A 596 -48.47 -16.05 20.99
CA VAL A 596 -49.43 -17.09 20.61
C VAL A 596 -49.71 -18.04 21.78
N ALA A 597 -48.68 -18.49 22.49
CA ALA A 597 -48.83 -19.37 23.64
C ALA A 597 -49.63 -18.71 24.80
N ARG A 598 -49.37 -17.42 25.04
CA ARG A 598 -50.03 -16.64 26.10
C ARG A 598 -51.47 -16.31 25.75
N ALA A 599 -51.74 -15.92 24.51
CA ALA A 599 -53.07 -15.57 24.03
C ALA A 599 -53.96 -16.82 23.80
N GLY A 600 -53.38 -17.97 23.45
CA GLY A 600 -54.07 -19.24 23.23
C GLY A 600 -54.43 -20.04 24.49
N GLY A 601 -54.13 -19.53 25.69
CA GLY A 601 -54.55 -20.15 26.96
C GLY A 601 -53.82 -21.43 27.39
N THR A 602 -52.78 -21.87 26.69
CA THR A 602 -51.97 -23.05 27.06
C THR A 602 -50.70 -22.64 27.80
N ALA A 603 -50.73 -22.72 29.14
CA ALA A 603 -49.50 -22.84 29.92
C ALA A 603 -48.96 -24.28 29.74
N ALA A 604 -47.97 -24.46 28.87
CA ALA A 604 -47.21 -25.71 28.80
C ALA A 604 -45.96 -25.60 29.71
N PRO A 605 -45.64 -26.63 30.52
CA PRO A 605 -44.46 -26.61 31.38
C PRO A 605 -43.17 -26.63 30.55
N ALA A 606 -42.10 -26.04 31.09
CA ALA A 606 -40.78 -26.04 30.47
C ALA A 606 -40.25 -27.47 30.29
N GLU A 607 -40.32 -28.00 29.07
CA GLU A 607 -39.58 -29.21 28.70
C GLU A 607 -38.09 -28.84 28.55
N HIS A 608 -37.28 -29.29 29.50
CA HIS A 608 -35.85 -29.39 29.28
C HIS A 608 -35.60 -30.43 28.18
N PRO A 609 -34.87 -30.11 27.10
CA PRO A 609 -34.56 -31.11 26.08
C PRO A 609 -33.79 -32.26 26.73
N SER A 610 -34.23 -33.49 26.48
CA SER A 610 -33.57 -34.68 27.01
C SER A 610 -32.09 -34.68 26.61
N LEU A 611 -31.26 -35.30 27.47
CA LEU A 611 -29.80 -35.43 27.26
C LEU A 611 -29.47 -35.98 25.87
N LEU A 612 -30.34 -36.81 25.29
CA LEU A 612 -30.21 -37.39 23.96
C LEU A 612 -30.27 -36.32 22.86
N THR A 613 -31.19 -35.35 22.96
CA THR A 613 -31.37 -34.28 21.98
C THR A 613 -30.21 -33.28 22.00
N ARG A 614 -29.59 -33.07 23.17
CA ARG A 614 -28.36 -32.26 23.30
C ARG A 614 -27.15 -32.97 22.70
N LEU A 615 -27.04 -34.29 22.88
CA LEU A 615 -25.94 -35.09 22.32
C LEU A 615 -25.99 -35.13 20.78
N LEU A 616 -27.19 -35.28 20.20
CA LEU A 616 -27.38 -35.33 18.75
C LEU A 616 -27.07 -34.00 18.06
N ARG A 617 -27.37 -32.86 18.72
CA ARG A 617 -26.96 -31.54 18.22
C ARG A 617 -25.46 -31.30 18.29
N PHE A 618 -24.79 -31.78 19.35
CA PHE A 618 -23.33 -31.67 19.46
C PHE A 618 -22.60 -32.46 18.37
N LEU A 619 -23.19 -33.56 17.90
CA LEU A 619 -22.65 -34.43 16.85
C LEU A 619 -23.08 -34.04 15.42
N GLY A 620 -23.80 -32.92 15.24
CA GLY A 620 -24.10 -32.37 13.92
C GLY A 620 -25.09 -33.15 13.05
N LEU A 621 -25.80 -34.13 13.61
CA LEU A 621 -26.79 -34.92 12.87
C LEU A 621 -28.19 -34.29 13.04
N LYS A 622 -28.79 -33.85 11.93
CA LYS A 622 -30.17 -33.36 11.89
C LYS A 622 -31.12 -34.53 11.60
N GLN A 623 -32.29 -34.54 12.26
CA GLN A 623 -33.47 -35.20 11.69
C GLN A 623 -34.14 -34.23 10.72
#